data_AF-A0A9D5KV32-F1
#
_entry.id   AF-A0A9D5KV32-F1
#
_cell.length_a   1.000
_cell.length_b   1.000
_cell.length_c   1.000
_cell.angle_alpha   90.00
_cell.angle_beta   90.00
_cell.angle_gamma   90.00
#
_symmetry.space_group_name_H-M   'P 1'
#
loop_
_entity.id
_entity.type
_entity.pdbx_description
1 polymer ?
#
loop_
_entity_poly.entity_id
_entity_poly.type
_entity_poly.pdbx_seq_one_letter_code
_entity_poly.pdbx_strand_id
1 'polypeptide(L)'
;MKLKTLLLSILGGSMMLTACSGPGEGRPLEDIKNASTTDSISNLLGQMYAIDYWKDIAGDSVKATREARDQYLSGVRDALKLSGKDESYIEGYLLGLQLSQYSREFTNLMGVDIDLNETLKGLAYGLRTDSTVNYQHVSADLNLLTTRFANQKDEKDRAEGEKNLAAFAKKEGMTKYSEDLYGKILSQGTGKELKEGENVSFDIVISDDTGKKLNIPVPKDVTVGPQLSKAPIGRALMQLKEGGAGEFATSAFAVFGANAGRYKVTPEQTLVMNITLKGISQKAAEAEKSEPKVQPAETTAN
;
A
#
# COMPACT_ATOMS: atom_id res chain seq x y z
N MET A 1 -58.94 38.44 10.12
CA MET A 1 -57.64 38.76 10.75
C MET A 1 -56.72 37.58 10.48
N LYS A 2 -55.88 37.58 9.44
CA LYS A 2 -54.49 38.09 9.43
C LYS A 2 -53.70 37.66 10.69
N LEU A 3 -52.92 36.59 10.58
CA LEU A 3 -51.67 36.47 11.34
C LEU A 3 -50.52 36.39 10.33
N LYS A 4 -49.64 37.36 10.45
CA LYS A 4 -48.54 37.70 9.56
C LYS A 4 -47.29 36.94 10.00
N THR A 5 -46.56 36.45 9.00
CA THR A 5 -45.11 36.63 8.81
C THR A 5 -44.23 36.55 10.06
N LEU A 6 -43.47 35.44 10.19
CA LEU A 6 -42.19 35.47 10.91
C LEU A 6 -41.07 35.30 9.89
N LEU A 7 -40.39 36.43 9.63
CA LEU A 7 -39.11 36.53 8.95
C LEU A 7 -38.04 35.80 9.77
N LEU A 8 -37.34 34.84 9.16
CA LEU A 8 -36.01 34.43 9.59
C LEU A 8 -35.02 34.83 8.50
N SER A 9 -34.56 36.07 8.66
CA SER A 9 -33.34 36.60 8.07
C SER A 9 -32.14 35.81 8.58
N ILE A 10 -31.50 35.02 7.72
CA ILE A 10 -30.17 34.46 7.95
C ILE A 10 -29.26 34.91 6.81
N LEU A 11 -28.39 35.86 7.18
CA LEU A 11 -27.04 36.10 6.66
C LEU A 11 -26.87 36.42 5.17
N GLY A 12 -26.93 37.72 4.88
CA GLY A 12 -26.03 38.32 3.90
C GLY A 12 -24.59 38.29 4.43
N GLY A 13 -23.72 37.62 3.70
CA GLY A 13 -22.29 37.56 3.95
C GLY A 13 -21.58 37.34 2.63
N SER A 14 -21.32 38.43 1.92
CA SER A 14 -20.57 38.47 0.67
C SER A 14 -19.13 38.02 0.93
N MET A 15 -18.82 36.75 0.67
CA MET A 15 -17.43 36.32 0.49
C MET A 15 -17.11 36.30 -0.99
N MET A 16 -16.50 37.38 -1.46
CA MET A 16 -15.75 37.35 -2.72
C MET A 16 -14.44 36.59 -2.46
N LEU A 17 -14.37 35.35 -2.93
CA LEU A 17 -13.12 34.65 -3.18
C LEU A 17 -13.01 34.37 -4.67
N THR A 18 -12.12 35.09 -5.33
CA THR A 18 -11.71 34.83 -6.71
C THR A 18 -10.86 33.56 -6.81
N ALA A 19 -11.20 32.76 -7.82
CA ALA A 19 -10.36 31.85 -8.60
C ALA A 19 -9.81 30.57 -7.92
N CYS A 20 -10.51 29.46 -8.14
CA CYS A 20 -10.05 28.28 -8.88
C CYS A 20 -11.27 27.38 -9.10
N SER A 21 -11.44 26.81 -10.30
CA SER A 21 -12.57 25.99 -10.74
C SER A 21 -13.09 25.00 -9.67
N GLY A 22 -14.12 25.40 -8.92
CA GLY A 22 -14.84 24.59 -7.95
C GLY A 22 -16.20 24.14 -8.51
N PRO A 23 -16.82 23.10 -7.92
CA PRO A 23 -18.10 22.57 -8.39
C PRO A 23 -19.18 23.66 -8.32
N GLY A 24 -19.97 23.82 -9.38
CA GLY A 24 -20.96 24.90 -9.51
C GLY A 24 -22.00 24.95 -8.38
N GLU A 25 -22.79 26.03 -8.34
CA GLU A 25 -23.72 26.40 -7.25
C GLU A 25 -24.89 25.42 -7.00
N GLY A 26 -24.86 24.23 -7.60
CA GLY A 26 -25.95 23.26 -7.52
C GLY A 26 -27.17 23.69 -8.33
N ARG A 27 -28.29 22.99 -8.17
CA ARG A 27 -29.57 23.39 -8.77
C ARG A 27 -30.33 24.26 -7.75
N PRO A 28 -30.66 25.51 -8.06
CA PRO A 28 -31.44 26.34 -7.14
C PRO A 28 -32.87 25.80 -7.00
N LEU A 29 -33.47 25.93 -5.81
CA LEU A 29 -34.79 25.36 -5.50
C LEU A 29 -35.90 25.93 -6.40
N GLU A 30 -35.77 27.19 -6.80
CA GLU A 30 -36.66 27.90 -7.71
C GLU A 30 -36.73 27.26 -9.11
N ASP A 31 -35.72 26.49 -9.51
CA ASP A 31 -35.75 25.74 -10.77
C ASP A 31 -36.58 24.45 -10.70
N ILE A 32 -37.01 24.02 -9.50
CA ILE A 32 -37.81 22.80 -9.31
C ILE A 32 -39.30 23.16 -9.38
N LYS A 33 -39.86 23.14 -10.59
CA LYS A 33 -41.26 23.47 -10.85
C LYS A 33 -42.21 22.55 -10.06
N ASN A 34 -43.19 23.15 -9.39
CA ASN A 34 -44.24 22.45 -8.62
C ASN A 34 -43.72 21.49 -7.53
N ALA A 35 -42.55 21.76 -6.96
CA ALA A 35 -41.98 20.94 -5.90
C ALA A 35 -42.81 21.01 -4.62
N SER A 36 -43.08 19.86 -4.01
CA SER A 36 -43.44 19.79 -2.60
C SER A 36 -42.22 20.09 -1.72
N THR A 37 -42.43 20.38 -0.43
CA THR A 37 -41.32 20.52 0.54
C THR A 37 -40.46 19.26 0.60
N THR A 38 -41.07 18.08 0.46
CA THR A 38 -40.35 16.79 0.44
C THR A 38 -39.48 16.66 -0.82
N ASP A 39 -39.95 17.14 -1.97
CA ASP A 39 -39.15 17.16 -3.19
C ASP A 39 -37.94 18.09 -3.05
N SER A 40 -38.14 19.26 -2.42
CA SER A 40 -37.04 20.20 -2.13
C SER A 40 -36.00 19.60 -1.19
N ILE A 41 -36.42 18.95 -0.09
CA ILE A 41 -35.50 18.26 0.84
C ILE A 41 -34.74 17.15 0.12
N SER A 42 -35.45 16.31 -0.63
CA SER A 42 -34.83 15.20 -1.38
C SER A 42 -33.81 15.70 -2.39
N ASN A 43 -34.11 16.81 -3.07
CA ASN A 43 -33.19 17.44 -4.00
C ASN A 43 -31.93 17.97 -3.29
N LEU A 44 -32.09 18.69 -2.18
CA LEU A 44 -30.96 19.20 -1.39
C LEU A 44 -30.08 18.07 -0.86
N LEU A 45 -30.68 16.99 -0.36
CA LEU A 45 -29.94 15.80 0.08
C LEU A 45 -29.10 15.20 -1.06
N GLY A 46 -29.68 15.08 -2.27
CA GLY A 46 -28.95 14.64 -3.45
C GLY A 46 -27.77 15.55 -3.80
N GLN A 47 -27.94 16.87 -3.68
CA GLN A 47 -26.87 17.84 -3.89
C GLN A 47 -25.77 17.72 -2.83
N MET A 48 -26.12 17.46 -1.56
CA MET A 48 -25.13 17.22 -0.50
C MET A 48 -24.26 15.99 -0.79
N TYR A 49 -24.85 14.86 -1.18
CA TYR A 49 -24.06 13.67 -1.56
C TYR A 49 -23.21 13.90 -2.81
N ALA A 50 -23.67 14.73 -3.76
CA ALA A 50 -22.86 15.11 -4.91
C ALA A 50 -21.65 15.95 -4.50
N ILE A 51 -21.81 16.86 -3.54
CA ILE A 51 -20.70 17.63 -2.96
C ILE A 51 -19.67 16.70 -2.33
N ASP A 52 -20.10 15.71 -1.55
CA ASP A 52 -19.18 14.78 -0.89
C ASP A 52 -18.48 13.86 -1.90
N TYR A 53 -19.18 13.37 -2.93
CA TYR A 53 -18.52 12.68 -4.04
C TYR A 53 -17.39 13.50 -4.66
N TRP A 54 -17.64 14.79 -4.96
CA TRP A 54 -16.62 15.67 -5.53
C TRP A 54 -15.42 15.90 -4.61
N LYS A 55 -15.64 15.96 -3.30
CA LYS A 55 -14.54 16.04 -2.31
C LYS A 55 -13.74 14.74 -2.30
N ASP A 56 -14.40 13.59 -2.32
CA ASP A 56 -13.76 12.27 -2.24
C ASP A 56 -12.90 11.97 -3.47
N ILE A 57 -13.27 12.49 -4.64
CA ILE A 57 -12.54 12.28 -5.89
C ILE A 57 -11.59 13.44 -6.25
N ALA A 58 -11.35 14.38 -5.32
CA ALA A 58 -10.49 15.52 -5.57
C ALA A 58 -9.07 15.07 -5.97
N GLY A 59 -8.66 15.38 -7.19
CA GLY A 59 -7.36 14.95 -7.75
C GLY A 59 -7.35 13.58 -8.43
N ASP A 60 -8.48 12.85 -8.46
CA ASP A 60 -8.64 11.59 -9.20
C ASP A 60 -9.25 11.85 -10.59
N SER A 61 -8.38 12.01 -11.59
CA SER A 61 -8.80 12.30 -12.97
C SER A 61 -9.59 11.17 -13.63
N VAL A 62 -9.48 9.94 -13.13
CA VAL A 62 -10.22 8.78 -13.64
C VAL A 62 -11.67 8.83 -13.16
N LYS A 63 -11.89 9.05 -11.87
CA LYS A 63 -13.24 9.18 -11.29
C LYS A 63 -13.93 10.50 -11.63
N ALA A 64 -13.15 11.51 -12.06
CA ALA A 64 -13.67 12.78 -12.56
C ALA A 64 -14.20 12.71 -14.01
N THR A 65 -14.09 11.58 -14.70
CA THR A 65 -14.69 11.41 -16.04
C THR A 65 -16.23 11.41 -15.96
N ARG A 66 -16.89 11.77 -17.07
CA ARG A 66 -18.36 11.73 -17.12
C ARG A 66 -18.87 10.29 -17.02
N GLU A 67 -18.17 9.38 -17.68
CA GLU A 67 -18.45 7.96 -17.72
C GLU A 67 -18.42 7.37 -16.30
N ALA A 68 -17.39 7.69 -15.49
CA ALA A 68 -17.31 7.22 -14.11
C ALA A 68 -18.45 7.77 -13.23
N ARG A 69 -18.84 9.03 -13.41
CA ARG A 69 -19.99 9.63 -12.70
C ARG A 69 -21.32 8.99 -13.09
N ASP A 70 -21.51 8.70 -14.37
CA ASP A 70 -22.73 8.04 -14.85
C ASP A 70 -22.83 6.61 -14.28
N GLN A 71 -21.72 5.89 -14.17
CA GLN A 71 -21.66 4.59 -13.50
C GLN A 71 -21.95 4.70 -11.99
N TYR A 72 -21.37 5.68 -11.30
CA TYR A 72 -21.66 5.96 -9.89
C TYR A 72 -23.15 6.22 -9.67
N LEU A 73 -23.76 7.08 -10.49
CA LEU A 73 -25.20 7.37 -10.43
C LEU A 73 -26.05 6.14 -10.75
N SER A 74 -25.61 5.26 -11.66
CA SER A 74 -26.29 3.99 -11.90
C SER A 74 -26.29 3.10 -10.67
N GLY A 75 -25.14 2.95 -10.00
CA GLY A 75 -25.02 2.19 -8.76
C GLY A 75 -25.91 2.75 -7.64
N VAL A 76 -25.91 4.07 -7.44
CA VAL A 76 -26.81 4.73 -6.47
C VAL A 76 -28.28 4.46 -6.82
N ARG A 77 -28.66 4.58 -8.09
CA ARG A 77 -30.03 4.31 -8.53
C ARG A 77 -30.43 2.85 -8.28
N ASP A 78 -29.54 1.90 -8.52
CA ASP A 78 -29.81 0.49 -8.26
C ASP A 78 -29.96 0.20 -6.77
N ALA A 79 -29.14 0.82 -5.91
CA ALA A 79 -29.30 0.73 -4.45
C ALA A 79 -30.60 1.38 -3.96
N LEU A 80 -31.04 2.51 -4.53
CA LEU A 80 -32.31 3.15 -4.16
C LEU A 80 -33.54 2.28 -4.48
N LYS A 81 -33.47 1.38 -5.47
CA LYS A 81 -34.54 0.40 -5.76
C LYS A 81 -34.74 -0.62 -4.64
N LEU A 82 -33.81 -0.70 -3.69
CA LEU A 82 -33.94 -1.53 -2.49
C LEU A 82 -34.86 -0.90 -1.44
N SER A 83 -35.23 0.38 -1.59
CA SER A 83 -36.19 1.04 -0.71
C SER A 83 -37.52 0.25 -0.69
N GLY A 84 -37.99 -0.07 0.52
CA GLY A 84 -39.20 -0.88 0.73
C GLY A 84 -39.01 -2.39 0.58
N LYS A 85 -37.77 -2.89 0.42
CA LYS A 85 -37.45 -4.31 0.57
C LYS A 85 -37.32 -4.69 2.04
N ASP A 86 -37.47 -5.99 2.30
CA ASP A 86 -37.25 -6.59 3.61
C ASP A 86 -35.80 -6.38 4.09
N GLU A 87 -35.61 -6.24 5.40
CA GLU A 87 -34.30 -6.00 6.02
C GLU A 87 -33.28 -7.09 5.66
N SER A 88 -33.67 -8.37 5.73
CA SER A 88 -32.78 -9.49 5.38
C SER A 88 -32.36 -9.46 3.90
N TYR A 89 -33.23 -8.96 3.03
CA TYR A 89 -32.89 -8.79 1.61
C TYR A 89 -31.83 -7.68 1.43
N ILE A 90 -31.98 -6.57 2.16
CA ILE A 90 -31.03 -5.47 2.14
C ILE A 90 -29.67 -5.93 2.70
N GLU A 91 -29.65 -6.65 3.82
CA GLU A 91 -28.43 -7.24 4.40
C GLU A 91 -27.72 -8.18 3.42
N GLY A 92 -28.45 -9.08 2.75
CA GLY A 92 -27.88 -9.97 1.75
C GLY A 92 -27.31 -9.22 0.54
N TYR A 93 -27.96 -8.14 0.10
CA TYR A 93 -27.44 -7.28 -0.97
C TYR A 93 -26.14 -6.58 -0.56
N LEU A 94 -26.07 -6.04 0.66
CA LEU A 94 -24.87 -5.39 1.20
C LEU A 94 -23.71 -6.39 1.34
N LEU A 95 -23.97 -7.62 1.79
CA LEU A 95 -22.97 -8.69 1.80
C LEU A 95 -22.44 -8.98 0.40
N GLY A 96 -23.31 -9.04 -0.62
CA GLY A 96 -22.90 -9.23 -2.01
C GLY A 96 -21.96 -8.13 -2.52
N LEU A 97 -22.23 -6.86 -2.17
CA LEU A 97 -21.33 -5.74 -2.49
C LEU A 97 -19.97 -5.88 -1.79
N GLN A 98 -19.98 -6.26 -0.51
CA GLN A 98 -18.74 -6.49 0.26
C GLN A 98 -17.91 -7.63 -0.33
N LEU A 99 -18.53 -8.75 -0.71
CA LEU A 99 -17.85 -9.88 -1.35
C LEU A 99 -17.23 -9.49 -2.70
N SER A 100 -17.93 -8.67 -3.49
CA SER A 100 -17.38 -8.14 -4.75
C SER A 100 -16.15 -7.24 -4.52
N GLN A 101 -16.16 -6.42 -3.47
CA GLN A 101 -15.00 -5.61 -3.09
C GLN A 101 -13.83 -6.48 -2.65
N TYR A 102 -14.07 -7.42 -1.73
CA TYR A 102 -13.06 -8.37 -1.26
C TYR A 102 -12.45 -9.17 -2.40
N SER A 103 -13.27 -9.66 -3.35
CA SER A 103 -12.76 -10.39 -4.51
C SER A 103 -11.80 -9.55 -5.36
N ARG A 104 -12.09 -8.27 -5.60
CA ARG A 104 -11.17 -7.39 -6.35
C ARG A 104 -9.86 -7.17 -5.60
N GLU A 105 -9.94 -6.94 -4.30
CA GLU A 105 -8.75 -6.77 -3.45
C GLU A 105 -7.91 -8.04 -3.40
N PHE A 106 -8.56 -9.20 -3.26
CA PHE A 106 -7.91 -10.50 -3.28
C PHE A 106 -7.23 -10.77 -4.62
N THR A 107 -7.89 -10.49 -5.75
CA THR A 107 -7.26 -10.55 -7.08
C THR A 107 -6.03 -9.63 -7.15
N ASN A 108 -6.14 -8.39 -6.69
CA ASN A 108 -5.03 -7.43 -6.76
C ASN A 108 -3.83 -7.86 -5.90
N LEU A 109 -4.09 -8.46 -4.73
CA LEU A 109 -3.04 -8.89 -3.80
C LEU A 109 -2.41 -10.22 -4.20
N MET A 110 -3.24 -11.19 -4.59
CA MET A 110 -2.85 -12.59 -4.78
C MET A 110 -2.69 -12.97 -6.26
N GLY A 111 -3.19 -12.17 -7.19
CA GLY A 111 -3.23 -12.48 -8.62
C GLY A 111 -4.20 -13.61 -8.97
N VAL A 112 -5.20 -13.87 -8.12
CA VAL A 112 -6.16 -14.97 -8.25
C VAL A 112 -7.58 -14.43 -8.17
N ASP A 113 -8.39 -14.76 -9.18
CA ASP A 113 -9.81 -14.40 -9.20
C ASP A 113 -10.64 -15.34 -8.33
N ILE A 114 -11.44 -14.76 -7.43
CA ILE A 114 -12.42 -15.51 -6.64
C ILE A 114 -13.67 -15.72 -7.51
N ASP A 115 -14.10 -16.98 -7.62
CA ASP A 115 -15.40 -17.30 -8.23
C ASP A 115 -16.53 -16.97 -7.25
N LEU A 116 -17.23 -15.86 -7.52
CA LEU A 116 -18.36 -15.40 -6.71
C LEU A 116 -19.59 -16.33 -6.80
N ASN A 117 -19.74 -17.12 -7.86
CA ASN A 117 -20.80 -18.12 -7.95
C ASN A 117 -20.51 -19.31 -7.04
N GLU A 118 -19.26 -19.78 -6.98
CA GLU A 118 -18.86 -20.82 -6.03
C GLU A 118 -18.94 -20.30 -4.58
N THR A 119 -18.57 -19.04 -4.36
CA THR A 119 -18.75 -18.38 -3.06
C THR A 119 -20.23 -18.38 -2.64
N LEU A 120 -21.14 -18.04 -3.56
CA LEU A 120 -22.58 -18.08 -3.31
C LEU A 120 -23.09 -19.50 -3.05
N LYS A 121 -22.58 -20.52 -3.75
CA LYS A 121 -22.91 -21.93 -3.48
C LYS A 121 -22.49 -22.34 -2.07
N GLY A 122 -21.28 -21.97 -1.64
CA GLY A 122 -20.79 -22.21 -0.28
C GLY A 122 -21.65 -21.54 0.79
N LEU A 123 -22.00 -20.26 0.58
CA LEU A 123 -22.91 -19.53 1.46
C LEU A 123 -24.30 -20.18 1.53
N ALA A 124 -24.87 -20.51 0.37
CA ALA A 124 -26.18 -21.15 0.29
C ALA A 124 -26.20 -22.51 0.98
N TYR A 125 -25.14 -23.30 0.85
CA TYR A 125 -24.99 -24.56 1.57
C TYR A 125 -24.96 -24.34 3.09
N GLY A 126 -24.15 -23.40 3.58
CA GLY A 126 -24.03 -23.10 5.01
C GLY A 126 -25.32 -22.56 5.64
N LEU A 127 -26.15 -21.82 4.89
CA LEU A 127 -27.40 -21.24 5.39
C LEU A 127 -28.61 -22.18 5.27
N ARG A 128 -28.59 -23.14 4.34
CA ARG A 128 -29.74 -24.02 4.05
C ARG A 128 -29.62 -25.42 4.64
N THR A 129 -28.49 -25.74 5.26
CA THR A 129 -28.30 -27.01 5.95
C THR A 129 -28.60 -26.83 7.43
N ASP A 130 -29.27 -27.83 8.04
CA ASP A 130 -29.56 -27.84 9.49
C ASP A 130 -28.31 -28.15 10.35
N SER A 131 -27.12 -28.13 9.76
CA SER A 131 -25.85 -28.49 10.39
C SER A 131 -24.92 -27.28 10.45
N THR A 132 -24.24 -27.10 11.58
CA THR A 132 -23.20 -26.08 11.72
C THR A 132 -22.00 -26.42 10.84
N VAL A 133 -21.59 -25.48 9.97
CA VAL A 133 -20.33 -25.57 9.22
C VAL A 133 -19.17 -25.64 10.22
N ASN A 134 -18.25 -26.60 10.01
CA ASN A 134 -17.05 -26.71 10.85
C ASN A 134 -16.06 -25.59 10.50
N TYR A 135 -16.07 -24.52 11.30
CA TYR A 135 -15.22 -23.36 11.12
C TYR A 135 -13.73 -23.70 11.08
N GLN A 136 -13.26 -24.56 11.99
CA GLN A 136 -11.85 -24.94 12.08
C GLN A 136 -11.36 -25.63 10.81
N HIS A 137 -12.18 -26.52 10.25
CA HIS A 137 -11.85 -27.20 8.99
C HIS A 137 -11.80 -26.22 7.82
N VAL A 138 -12.82 -25.37 7.67
CA VAL A 138 -12.87 -24.35 6.61
C VAL A 138 -11.69 -23.37 6.72
N SER A 139 -11.36 -22.93 7.93
CA SER A 139 -10.23 -22.02 8.16
C SER A 139 -8.89 -22.67 7.84
N ALA A 140 -8.69 -23.95 8.20
CA ALA A 140 -7.46 -24.68 7.88
C ALA A 140 -7.28 -24.84 6.36
N ASP A 141 -8.34 -25.25 5.65
CA ASP A 141 -8.31 -25.41 4.19
C ASP A 141 -8.06 -24.08 3.48
N LEU A 142 -8.72 -23.01 3.94
CA LEU A 142 -8.51 -21.67 3.38
C LEU A 142 -7.06 -21.21 3.56
N ASN A 143 -6.50 -21.34 4.77
CA ASN A 143 -5.11 -20.96 5.04
C ASN A 143 -4.14 -21.74 4.16
N LEU A 144 -4.34 -23.06 4.00
CA LEU A 144 -3.51 -23.90 3.14
C LEU A 144 -3.53 -23.41 1.68
N LEU A 145 -4.70 -23.11 1.15
CA LEU A 145 -4.85 -22.62 -0.22
C LEU A 145 -4.25 -21.22 -0.38
N THR A 146 -4.49 -20.30 0.56
CA THR A 146 -3.92 -18.95 0.52
C THR A 146 -2.39 -18.98 0.58
N THR A 147 -1.79 -19.81 1.44
CA THR A 147 -0.32 -19.99 1.48
C THR A 147 0.21 -20.55 0.16
N ARG A 148 -0.50 -21.51 -0.46
CA ARG A 148 -0.10 -22.05 -1.76
C ARG A 148 -0.09 -20.96 -2.84
N PHE A 149 -1.13 -20.15 -2.92
CA PHE A 149 -1.20 -19.06 -3.89
C PHE A 149 -0.14 -17.97 -3.62
N ALA A 150 0.12 -17.66 -2.35
CA ALA A 150 1.18 -16.72 -1.98
C ALA A 150 2.55 -17.22 -2.49
N ASN A 151 2.88 -18.49 -2.25
CA ASN A 151 4.14 -19.08 -2.69
C ASN A 151 4.26 -19.09 -4.23
N GLN A 152 3.19 -19.42 -4.94
CA GLN A 152 3.17 -19.40 -6.41
C GLN A 152 3.37 -17.98 -6.96
N LYS A 153 2.74 -16.99 -6.33
CA LYS A 153 2.93 -15.58 -6.69
C LYS A 153 4.36 -15.14 -6.43
N ASP A 154 4.92 -15.46 -5.27
CA ASP A 154 6.31 -15.14 -4.92
C ASP A 154 7.32 -15.76 -5.91
N GLU A 155 7.09 -17.01 -6.33
CA GLU A 155 7.90 -17.66 -7.36
C GLU A 155 7.84 -16.95 -8.71
N LYS A 156 6.63 -16.56 -9.14
CA LYS A 156 6.42 -15.82 -10.39
C LYS A 156 7.09 -14.44 -10.34
N ASP A 157 6.83 -13.68 -9.28
CA ASP A 157 7.37 -12.34 -9.07
C ASP A 157 8.91 -12.36 -9.02
N ARG A 158 9.49 -13.37 -8.34
CA ARG A 158 10.94 -13.59 -8.31
C ARG A 158 11.49 -13.84 -9.72
N ALA A 159 10.90 -14.78 -10.46
CA ALA A 159 11.37 -15.13 -11.80
C ALA A 159 11.24 -13.96 -12.79
N GLU A 160 10.15 -13.19 -12.70
CA GLU A 160 9.96 -11.99 -13.52
C GLU A 160 10.95 -10.88 -13.14
N GLY A 161 11.18 -10.67 -11.85
CA GLY A 161 12.19 -9.74 -11.34
C GLY A 161 13.60 -10.08 -11.79
N GLU A 162 14.00 -11.36 -11.73
CA GLU A 162 15.30 -11.83 -12.22
C GLU A 162 15.46 -11.62 -13.73
N LYS A 163 14.41 -11.87 -14.52
CA LYS A 163 14.40 -11.63 -15.95
C LYS A 163 14.56 -10.14 -16.28
N ASN A 164 13.80 -9.27 -15.59
CA ASN A 164 13.85 -7.82 -15.78
C ASN A 164 15.24 -7.28 -15.40
N LEU A 165 15.78 -7.74 -14.27
CA LEU A 165 17.12 -7.39 -13.80
C LEU A 165 18.19 -7.80 -14.81
N ALA A 166 18.15 -9.02 -15.34
CA ALA A 166 19.12 -9.49 -16.33
C ALA A 166 19.06 -8.67 -17.64
N ALA A 167 17.86 -8.29 -18.08
CA ALA A 167 17.67 -7.44 -19.25
C ALA A 167 18.22 -6.02 -19.03
N PHE A 168 17.93 -5.42 -17.87
CA PHE A 168 18.48 -4.14 -17.45
C PHE A 168 20.02 -4.18 -17.38
N ALA A 169 20.57 -5.17 -16.66
CA ALA A 169 22.01 -5.34 -16.50
C ALA A 169 22.74 -5.51 -17.84
N LYS A 170 22.15 -6.25 -18.80
CA LYS A 170 22.71 -6.40 -20.14
C LYS A 170 22.72 -5.07 -20.90
N LYS A 171 21.63 -4.31 -20.85
CA LYS A 171 21.51 -2.99 -21.48
C LYS A 171 22.56 -2.02 -20.92
N GLU A 172 22.74 -2.04 -19.60
CA GLU A 172 23.68 -1.17 -18.93
C GLU A 172 25.13 -1.70 -18.98
N GLY A 173 25.38 -2.95 -19.40
CA GLY A 173 26.73 -3.52 -19.41
C GLY A 173 27.27 -3.80 -18.00
N MET A 174 26.41 -4.25 -17.09
CA MET A 174 26.79 -4.64 -15.73
C MET A 174 27.30 -6.09 -15.67
N THR A 175 28.22 -6.35 -14.74
CA THR A 175 28.76 -7.69 -14.47
C THR A 175 27.84 -8.44 -13.51
N LYS A 176 27.61 -9.73 -13.76
CA LYS A 176 26.83 -10.61 -12.86
C LYS A 176 27.69 -11.02 -11.65
N TYR A 177 27.20 -10.76 -10.45
CA TYR A 177 27.81 -11.23 -9.19
C TYR A 177 27.05 -12.42 -8.58
N SER A 178 25.73 -12.48 -8.78
CA SER A 178 24.84 -13.59 -8.40
C SER A 178 23.59 -13.60 -9.28
N GLU A 179 22.64 -14.51 -9.02
CA GLU A 179 21.36 -14.56 -9.75
C GLU A 179 20.56 -13.26 -9.66
N ASP A 180 20.62 -12.60 -8.50
CA ASP A 180 19.85 -11.41 -8.13
C ASP A 180 20.72 -10.15 -7.92
N LEU A 181 21.99 -10.16 -8.31
CA LEU A 181 22.90 -9.02 -8.17
C LEU A 181 23.81 -8.86 -9.39
N TYR A 182 23.75 -7.67 -9.96
CA TYR A 182 24.64 -7.20 -11.01
C TYR A 182 25.30 -5.89 -10.57
N GLY A 183 26.41 -5.51 -11.18
CA GLY A 183 26.95 -4.17 -10.94
C GLY A 183 28.17 -3.79 -11.77
N LYS A 184 28.62 -2.56 -11.52
CA LYS A 184 29.84 -1.95 -12.03
C LYS A 184 30.57 -1.32 -10.87
N ILE A 185 31.82 -1.72 -10.67
CA ILE A 185 32.70 -1.03 -9.73
C ILE A 185 33.15 0.28 -10.39
N LEU A 186 32.84 1.41 -9.76
CA LEU A 186 33.27 2.74 -10.21
C LEU A 186 34.65 3.08 -9.65
N SER A 187 34.91 2.68 -8.40
CA SER A 187 36.20 2.75 -7.75
C SER A 187 36.33 1.58 -6.78
N GLN A 188 37.41 0.80 -6.88
CA GLN A 188 37.61 -0.33 -5.98
C GLN A 188 37.81 0.10 -4.51
N GLY A 189 38.35 1.29 -4.28
CA GLY A 189 38.91 1.67 -2.99
C GLY A 189 40.30 1.06 -2.75
N THR A 190 41.03 1.60 -1.78
CA THR A 190 42.40 1.16 -1.44
C THR A 190 42.53 0.63 -0.01
N GLY A 191 41.48 0.76 0.79
CA GLY A 191 41.48 0.29 2.17
C GLY A 191 41.18 -1.21 2.29
N LYS A 192 40.71 -1.61 3.47
CA LYS A 192 40.47 -3.01 3.80
C LYS A 192 39.25 -3.57 3.06
N GLU A 193 39.24 -4.88 2.83
CA GLU A 193 38.07 -5.64 2.37
C GLU A 193 37.12 -5.95 3.52
N LEU A 194 35.82 -5.78 3.28
CA LEU A 194 34.78 -6.05 4.27
C LEU A 194 34.58 -7.55 4.48
N LYS A 195 34.56 -7.99 5.74
CA LYS A 195 34.24 -9.37 6.14
C LYS A 195 32.97 -9.45 6.95
N GLU A 196 32.36 -10.64 6.96
CA GLU A 196 31.24 -10.93 7.85
C GLU A 196 31.66 -10.75 9.32
N GLY A 197 30.77 -10.15 10.12
CA GLY A 197 31.00 -9.78 11.52
C GLY A 197 31.56 -8.37 11.72
N GLU A 198 31.96 -7.67 10.66
CA GLU A 198 32.52 -6.31 10.76
C GLU A 198 31.44 -5.23 10.68
N ASN A 199 31.70 -4.11 11.33
CA ASN A 199 30.88 -2.91 11.19
C ASN A 199 31.30 -2.14 9.96
N VAL A 200 30.32 -1.63 9.23
CA VAL A 200 30.53 -0.86 8.02
C VAL A 200 29.76 0.44 8.06
N SER A 201 30.40 1.52 7.62
CA SER A 201 29.76 2.81 7.34
C SER A 201 29.69 3.02 5.83
N PHE A 202 28.52 3.35 5.30
CA PHE A 202 28.31 3.53 3.86
C PHE A 202 27.19 4.52 3.55
N ASP A 203 27.26 5.12 2.37
CA ASP A 203 26.15 5.85 1.77
C ASP A 203 25.53 5.00 0.66
N ILE A 204 24.20 4.99 0.57
CA ILE A 204 23.45 4.34 -0.50
C ILE A 204 22.34 5.25 -1.00
N VAL A 205 22.19 5.31 -2.32
CA VAL A 205 21.03 5.89 -2.98
C VAL A 205 20.36 4.81 -3.82
N ILE A 206 19.09 4.55 -3.55
CA ILE A 206 18.29 3.57 -4.30
C ILE A 206 17.34 4.32 -5.24
N SER A 207 17.35 3.95 -6.51
CA SER A 207 16.42 4.43 -7.53
C SER A 207 15.74 3.27 -8.25
N ASP A 208 14.65 3.56 -8.94
CA ASP A 208 14.14 2.63 -9.96
C ASP A 208 14.99 2.64 -11.24
N ASP A 209 14.60 1.80 -12.19
CA ASP A 209 15.19 1.64 -13.52
C ASP A 209 15.02 2.87 -14.44
N THR A 210 14.21 3.85 -14.04
CA THR A 210 14.07 5.15 -14.71
C THR A 210 14.98 6.23 -14.09
N GLY A 211 15.67 5.91 -12.99
CA GLY A 211 16.51 6.83 -12.24
C GLY A 211 15.77 7.68 -11.20
N LYS A 212 14.48 7.43 -10.98
CA LYS A 212 13.71 8.11 -9.93
C LYS A 212 14.15 7.57 -8.58
N LYS A 213 14.63 8.47 -7.72
CA LYS A 213 15.05 8.13 -6.35
C LYS A 213 13.86 7.63 -5.54
N LEU A 214 14.07 6.53 -4.84
CA LEU A 214 13.10 5.92 -3.94
C LEU A 214 13.41 6.33 -2.51
N ASN A 215 12.36 6.68 -1.75
CA ASN A 215 12.50 7.04 -0.35
C ASN A 215 12.53 5.78 0.53
N ILE A 216 13.63 5.02 0.42
CA ILE A 216 13.86 3.81 1.21
C ILE A 216 14.82 4.17 2.35
N PRO A 217 14.41 4.04 3.62
CA PRO A 217 15.30 4.29 4.75
C PRO A 217 16.33 3.17 4.83
N VAL A 218 17.62 3.52 4.73
CA VAL A 218 18.72 2.58 4.93
C VAL A 218 19.64 3.12 6.04
N PRO A 219 19.99 2.31 7.05
CA PRO A 219 20.96 2.72 8.06
C PRO A 219 22.34 2.94 7.44
N LYS A 220 23.05 3.97 7.92
CA LYS A 220 24.40 4.32 7.45
C LYS A 220 25.49 3.44 8.05
N ASP A 221 25.27 2.96 9.27
CA ASP A 221 26.19 2.12 10.01
C ASP A 221 25.51 0.81 10.41
N VAL A 222 26.10 -0.31 10.00
CA VAL A 222 25.55 -1.65 10.26
C VAL A 222 26.65 -2.66 10.54
N THR A 223 26.34 -3.69 11.31
CA THR A 223 27.17 -4.89 11.37
C THR A 223 26.77 -5.83 10.23
N VAL A 224 27.73 -6.24 9.40
CA VAL A 224 27.51 -7.21 8.32
C VAL A 224 27.44 -8.61 8.91
N GLY A 225 26.28 -8.95 9.49
CA GLY A 225 26.00 -10.29 9.98
C GLY A 225 25.55 -11.27 8.88
N PRO A 226 25.27 -12.54 9.25
CA PRO A 226 24.94 -13.62 8.29
C PRO A 226 23.74 -13.35 7.38
N GLN A 227 22.79 -12.52 7.83
CA GLN A 227 21.63 -12.15 7.03
C GLN A 227 21.99 -11.08 5.99
N LEU A 228 22.69 -10.02 6.42
CA LEU A 228 23.08 -8.95 5.53
C LEU A 228 24.10 -9.42 4.50
N SER A 229 25.05 -10.29 4.88
CA SER A 229 26.05 -10.87 3.97
C SER A 229 25.44 -11.69 2.83
N LYS A 230 24.20 -12.18 3.00
CA LYS A 230 23.44 -12.89 1.95
C LYS A 230 22.48 -11.97 1.18
N ALA A 231 22.06 -10.86 1.78
CA ALA A 231 21.20 -9.89 1.12
C ALA A 231 21.95 -9.18 -0.04
N PRO A 232 21.25 -8.70 -1.08
CA PRO A 232 21.88 -7.99 -2.20
C PRO A 232 22.77 -6.81 -1.77
N ILE A 233 22.32 -6.00 -0.79
CA ILE A 233 23.07 -4.84 -0.30
C ILE A 233 24.40 -5.27 0.34
N GLY A 234 24.40 -6.28 1.21
CA GLY A 234 25.64 -6.73 1.86
C GLY A 234 26.60 -7.38 0.87
N ARG A 235 26.10 -8.17 -0.08
CA ARG A 235 26.94 -8.73 -1.15
C ARG A 235 27.55 -7.65 -2.05
N ALA A 236 26.81 -6.59 -2.34
CA ALA A 236 27.31 -5.42 -3.07
C ALA A 236 28.41 -4.69 -2.28
N LEU A 237 28.20 -4.46 -0.98
CA LEU A 237 29.22 -3.87 -0.10
C LEU A 237 30.50 -4.70 -0.06
N MET A 238 30.39 -6.03 -0.03
CA MET A 238 31.52 -6.96 -0.04
C MET A 238 32.29 -7.02 -1.38
N GLN A 239 31.78 -6.42 -2.46
CA GLN A 239 32.55 -6.24 -3.71
C GLN A 239 33.52 -5.04 -3.64
N LEU A 240 33.31 -4.14 -2.68
CA LEU A 240 34.09 -2.91 -2.54
C LEU A 240 35.14 -3.05 -1.43
N LYS A 241 36.25 -2.33 -1.58
CA LYS A 241 37.17 -2.04 -0.47
C LYS A 241 36.76 -0.72 0.17
N GLU A 242 37.22 -0.50 1.39
CA GLU A 242 37.06 0.80 2.06
C GLU A 242 37.53 1.96 1.15
N GLY A 243 36.68 2.99 1.06
CA GLY A 243 36.81 4.11 0.13
C GLY A 243 36.28 3.84 -1.29
N GLY A 244 35.78 2.63 -1.56
CA GLY A 244 35.26 2.22 -2.85
C GLY A 244 33.83 2.68 -3.13
N ALA A 245 33.47 2.69 -4.40
CA ALA A 245 32.14 3.03 -4.87
C ALA A 245 31.73 2.14 -6.05
N GLY A 246 30.45 1.83 -6.13
CA GLY A 246 29.89 1.01 -7.20
C GLY A 246 28.43 1.30 -7.44
N GLU A 247 28.00 0.99 -8.66
CA GLU A 247 26.61 0.97 -9.07
C GLU A 247 26.17 -0.49 -9.18
N PHE A 248 25.16 -0.88 -8.42
CA PHE A 248 24.66 -2.25 -8.38
C PHE A 248 23.18 -2.28 -8.73
N ALA A 249 22.72 -3.37 -9.33
CA ALA A 249 21.30 -3.58 -9.63
C ALA A 249 20.82 -4.89 -9.03
N THR A 250 19.60 -4.88 -8.50
CA THR A 250 18.90 -6.05 -7.93
C THR A 250 17.40 -5.94 -8.21
N SER A 251 16.61 -6.97 -7.90
CA SER A 251 15.14 -6.87 -7.97
C SER A 251 14.55 -6.39 -6.65
N ALA A 252 13.39 -5.73 -6.68
CA ALA A 252 12.69 -5.31 -5.47
C ALA A 252 12.28 -6.51 -4.61
N PHE A 253 11.93 -7.64 -5.22
CA PHE A 253 11.68 -8.91 -4.54
C PHE A 253 12.90 -9.40 -3.76
N ALA A 254 14.12 -9.29 -4.31
CA ALA A 254 15.33 -9.73 -3.61
C ALA A 254 15.65 -8.90 -2.34
N VAL A 255 15.18 -7.66 -2.27
CA VAL A 255 15.38 -6.76 -1.12
C VAL A 255 14.22 -6.81 -0.13
N PHE A 256 12.98 -6.83 -0.62
CA PHE A 256 11.76 -6.65 0.18
C PHE A 256 10.79 -7.84 0.14
N GLY A 257 11.03 -8.83 -0.72
CA GLY A 257 10.09 -9.92 -1.02
C GLY A 257 8.74 -9.39 -1.49
N ALA A 258 7.67 -10.08 -1.10
CA ALA A 258 6.29 -9.67 -1.34
C ALA A 258 5.93 -8.28 -0.78
N ASN A 259 6.73 -7.73 0.16
CA ASN A 259 6.46 -6.45 0.80
C ASN A 259 6.96 -5.22 0.01
N ALA A 260 7.46 -5.40 -1.22
CA ALA A 260 7.95 -4.33 -2.09
C ALA A 260 6.94 -3.16 -2.24
N GLY A 261 5.63 -3.47 -2.27
CA GLY A 261 4.56 -2.47 -2.38
C GLY A 261 4.57 -1.40 -1.28
N ARG A 262 5.13 -1.69 -0.09
CA ARG A 262 5.29 -0.70 0.98
C ARG A 262 6.18 0.48 0.60
N TYR A 263 7.09 0.27 -0.36
CA TYR A 263 8.00 1.28 -0.87
C TYR A 263 7.56 1.83 -2.24
N LYS A 264 6.30 1.59 -2.63
CA LYS A 264 5.71 2.05 -3.90
C LYS A 264 6.45 1.53 -5.13
N VAL A 265 6.97 0.30 -5.03
CA VAL A 265 7.60 -0.45 -6.12
C VAL A 265 6.93 -1.80 -6.26
N THR A 266 6.90 -2.35 -7.48
CA THR A 266 6.40 -3.71 -7.69
C THR A 266 7.52 -4.73 -7.43
N PRO A 267 7.23 -5.96 -6.97
CA PRO A 267 8.26 -6.95 -6.65
C PRO A 267 9.21 -7.26 -7.82
N GLU A 268 8.71 -7.27 -9.05
CA GLU A 268 9.44 -7.55 -10.29
C GLU A 268 10.25 -6.36 -10.83
N GLN A 269 10.16 -5.19 -10.19
CA GLN A 269 10.88 -3.98 -10.59
C GLN A 269 12.38 -4.08 -10.28
N THR A 270 13.21 -3.54 -11.16
CA THR A 270 14.66 -3.42 -10.92
C THR A 270 14.96 -2.20 -10.05
N LEU A 271 15.81 -2.40 -9.04
CA LEU A 271 16.34 -1.37 -8.16
C LEU A 271 17.82 -1.14 -8.47
N VAL A 272 18.20 0.13 -8.62
CA VAL A 272 19.60 0.55 -8.81
C VAL A 272 20.11 1.16 -7.52
N MET A 273 21.22 0.62 -7.02
CA MET A 273 21.87 0.98 -5.76
C MET A 273 23.23 1.62 -6.08
N ASN A 274 23.34 2.92 -5.83
CA ASN A 274 24.62 3.62 -5.87
C ASN A 274 25.22 3.61 -4.47
N ILE A 275 26.29 2.85 -4.26
CA ILE A 275 26.88 2.59 -2.96
C ILE A 275 28.27 3.21 -2.88
N THR A 276 28.56 3.88 -1.76
CA THR A 276 29.91 4.31 -1.40
C THR A 276 30.27 3.78 -0.01
N LEU A 277 31.30 2.94 0.05
CA LEU A 277 31.81 2.33 1.26
C LEU A 277 32.78 3.28 1.95
N LYS A 278 32.39 3.85 3.09
CA LYS A 278 33.13 4.92 3.78
C LYS A 278 34.20 4.40 4.74
N GLY A 279 33.86 3.38 5.53
CA GLY A 279 34.75 2.89 6.58
C GLY A 279 34.37 1.49 7.07
N ILE A 280 35.37 0.74 7.55
CA ILE A 280 35.18 -0.58 8.15
C ILE A 280 35.82 -0.58 9.53
N SER A 281 35.06 -1.00 10.55
CA SER A 281 35.58 -1.17 11.91
C SER A 281 35.29 -2.56 12.45
N GLN A 282 36.23 -3.10 13.23
CA GLN A 282 35.97 -4.28 14.03
C GLN A 282 35.22 -3.84 15.29
N LYS A 283 34.08 -4.46 15.61
CA LYS A 283 33.51 -4.25 16.94
C LYS A 283 34.34 -5.05 17.96
N ALA A 284 34.92 -4.37 18.94
CA ALA A 284 35.20 -4.99 20.22
C ALA A 284 33.85 -5.38 20.85
N ALA A 285 33.66 -6.66 21.12
CA ALA A 285 32.54 -7.15 21.91
C ALA A 285 32.74 -6.78 23.39
N GLU A 286 32.66 -5.50 23.75
CA GLU A 286 32.73 -5.05 25.15
C GLU A 286 31.81 -3.85 25.35
N ALA A 287 30.54 -4.13 25.66
CA ALA A 287 29.67 -3.28 26.47
C ALA A 287 28.34 -4.00 26.76
N GLU A 288 28.40 -5.09 27.52
CA GLU A 288 27.28 -5.52 28.39
C GLU A 288 27.80 -6.37 29.56
N LYS A 289 28.83 -5.86 30.23
CA LYS A 289 29.07 -6.09 31.67
C LYS A 289 29.05 -4.73 32.36
N SER A 290 27.90 -4.06 32.36
CA SER A 290 27.60 -3.09 33.41
C SER A 290 26.88 -3.86 34.52
N GLU A 291 27.66 -4.30 35.49
CA GLU A 291 27.15 -4.73 36.79
C GLU A 291 26.17 -3.67 37.33
N PRO A 292 24.99 -4.06 37.86
CA PRO A 292 24.13 -3.12 38.53
C PRO A 292 24.82 -2.66 39.82
N LYS A 293 25.15 -1.35 39.88
CA LYS A 293 25.47 -0.69 41.15
C LYS A 293 24.24 -0.80 42.05
N VAL A 294 24.30 -1.72 43.01
CA VAL A 294 23.40 -1.77 44.15
C VAL A 294 23.53 -0.45 44.92
N GLN A 295 22.47 0.36 44.90
CA GLN A 295 22.30 1.45 45.86
C GLN A 295 21.98 0.83 47.23
N PRO A 296 22.65 1.24 48.33
CA PRO A 296 22.27 0.77 49.65
C PRO A 296 20.93 1.38 50.04
N ALA A 297 20.03 0.52 50.53
CA ALA A 297 18.74 0.91 51.08
C ALA A 297 18.93 1.83 52.30
N GLU A 298 18.32 3.02 52.25
CA GLU A 298 18.09 3.84 53.43
C GLU A 298 17.21 3.07 54.42
N THR A 299 17.75 2.84 55.61
CA THR A 299 17.00 2.30 56.73
C THR A 299 16.40 3.48 57.49
N THR A 300 15.10 3.73 57.32
CA THR A 300 14.35 4.59 58.23
C THR A 300 13.75 3.74 59.34
N ALA A 301 14.38 3.81 60.52
CA ALA A 301 13.79 3.41 61.79
C ALA A 301 13.95 4.56 62.77
N ASN A 302 12.88 5.34 62.95
CA ASN A 302 12.33 5.87 64.21
C ASN A 302 11.26 6.92 63.92
#